data_AF-A0A957N4N8-F1
#
_entry.id   AF-A0A957N4N8-F1
#
_cell.length_a   1.000
_cell.length_b   1.000
_cell.length_c   1.000
_cell.angle_alpha   90.00
_cell.angle_beta   90.00
_cell.angle_gamma   90.00
#
_symmetry.space_group_name_H-M   'P 1'
#
loop_
_entity.id
_entity.type
_entity.pdbx_description
1 polymer ?
#
loop_
_entity_poly.entity_id
_entity_poly.type
_entity_poly.pdbx_seq_one_letter_code
_entity_poly.pdbx_strand_id
1 'polypeptide(L)'
;MMINDERSLLDLHGIGGIYAELLEAAGVTTVPQLAAWDPVALHARLYAVARDHEPPVFRRPSLAAVTSWVAQAADVGSADVGSRTRRNRST
;
A
#
# COMPACT_ATOMS: atom_id res chain seq x y z
N MET A 1 -5.14 -20.15 -13.53
CA MET A 1 -4.17 -19.82 -12.47
C MET A 1 -3.87 -18.32 -12.56
N MET A 2 -4.53 -17.51 -11.74
CA MET A 2 -4.12 -16.16 -11.33
C MET A 2 -4.88 -15.90 -10.03
N ILE A 3 -4.26 -16.27 -8.91
CA ILE A 3 -4.74 -15.88 -7.59
C ILE A 3 -4.35 -14.40 -7.48
N ASN A 4 -5.28 -13.50 -7.81
CA ASN A 4 -5.14 -12.11 -7.40
C ASN A 4 -5.48 -12.10 -5.92
N ASP A 5 -4.46 -12.08 -5.07
CA ASP A 5 -4.59 -11.62 -3.70
C ASP A 5 -5.28 -10.25 -3.74
N GLU A 6 -6.56 -10.26 -3.39
CA GLU A 6 -7.59 -9.26 -3.65
C GLU A 6 -7.39 -7.92 -2.90
N ARG A 7 -6.28 -7.77 -2.17
CA ARG A 7 -5.97 -6.57 -1.37
C ARG A 7 -4.94 -5.70 -2.07
N SER A 8 -5.47 -4.77 -2.84
CA SER A 8 -4.70 -3.75 -3.54
C SER A 8 -4.28 -2.65 -2.57
N LEU A 9 -3.13 -2.01 -2.84
CA LEU A 9 -2.63 -0.86 -2.08
C LEU A 9 -3.66 0.28 -1.94
N LEU A 10 -4.65 0.31 -2.84
CA LEU A 10 -5.78 1.24 -2.87
C LEU A 10 -6.72 1.12 -1.66
N ASP A 11 -6.69 0.02 -0.91
CA ASP A 11 -7.50 -0.14 0.30
C ASP A 11 -6.95 0.71 1.48
N LEU A 12 -5.70 1.18 1.38
CA LEU A 12 -5.05 1.99 2.41
C LEU A 12 -5.46 3.46 2.28
N HIS A 13 -5.83 4.06 3.41
CA HIS A 13 -6.31 5.44 3.42
C HIS A 13 -5.16 6.40 3.09
N GLY A 14 -5.35 7.17 2.01
CA GLY A 14 -4.36 8.12 1.51
C GLY A 14 -3.44 7.59 0.40
N ILE A 15 -3.60 6.33 -0.02
CA ILE A 15 -2.94 5.80 -1.23
C ILE A 15 -3.90 5.92 -2.42
N GLY A 16 -3.72 6.97 -3.22
CA GLY A 16 -4.37 7.08 -4.53
C GLY A 16 -3.65 6.29 -5.62
N GLY A 17 -4.25 6.20 -6.81
CA GLY A 17 -3.69 5.46 -7.96
C GLY A 17 -2.25 5.82 -8.28
N ILE A 18 -1.90 7.12 -8.29
CA ILE A 18 -0.52 7.58 -8.55
C ILE A 18 0.48 7.05 -7.53
N TYR A 19 0.10 6.92 -6.25
CA TYR A 19 1.00 6.37 -5.23
C TYR A 19 1.10 4.85 -5.34
N ALA A 20 0.02 4.17 -5.74
CA ALA A 20 0.05 2.75 -6.03
C ALA A 20 1.01 2.46 -7.19
N GLU A 21 0.92 3.21 -8.30
CA GLU A 21 1.85 3.11 -9.44
C GLU A 21 3.30 3.37 -9.01
N LEU A 22 3.54 4.40 -8.18
CA LEU A 22 4.87 4.69 -7.65
C LEU A 22 5.41 3.55 -6.76
N LEU A 23 4.56 2.94 -5.94
CA LEU A 23 4.92 1.80 -5.09
C LEU A 23 5.24 0.57 -5.95
N GLU A 24 4.45 0.31 -6.99
CA GLU A 24 4.72 -0.75 -7.96
C GLU A 24 6.06 -0.53 -8.67
N ALA A 25 6.35 0.70 -9.10
CA ALA A 25 7.64 1.07 -9.67
C ALA A 25 8.82 0.92 -8.68
N ALA A 26 8.56 1.09 -7.38
CA ALA A 26 9.54 0.80 -6.33
C ALA A 26 9.72 -0.71 -6.07
N GLY A 27 8.84 -1.56 -6.60
CA GLY A 27 8.82 -3.02 -6.43
C GLY A 27 7.90 -3.50 -5.29
N VAL A 28 6.99 -2.64 -4.81
CA VAL A 28 6.01 -2.96 -3.77
C VAL A 28 4.63 -3.01 -4.42
N THR A 29 4.13 -4.22 -4.66
CA THR A 29 2.83 -4.41 -5.35
C THR A 29 1.72 -4.82 -4.40
N THR A 30 2.04 -5.22 -3.16
CA THR A 30 1.08 -5.78 -2.21
C THR A 30 1.20 -5.17 -0.81
N VAL A 31 0.08 -5.16 -0.08
CA VAL A 31 -0.01 -4.70 1.32
C VAL A 31 0.96 -5.44 2.26
N PRO A 32 1.05 -6.78 2.28
CA PRO A 32 2.01 -7.48 3.15
C PRO A 32 3.46 -7.17 2.80
N GLN A 33 3.80 -6.95 1.52
CA GLN A 33 5.14 -6.49 1.15
C GLN A 33 5.39 -5.13 1.78
N LEU A 34 4.48 -4.16 1.59
CA LEU A 34 4.60 -2.81 2.17
C LEU A 34 4.82 -2.84 3.69
N ALA A 35 4.09 -3.68 4.42
CA ALA A 35 4.22 -3.84 5.87
C ALA A 35 5.59 -4.39 6.32
N ALA A 36 6.27 -5.16 5.46
CA ALA A 36 7.58 -5.71 5.73
C ALA A 36 8.75 -4.75 5.41
N TRP A 37 8.47 -3.64 4.71
CA TRP A 37 9.48 -2.65 4.37
C TRP A 37 9.79 -1.70 5.54
N ASP A 38 11.06 -1.32 5.65
CA ASP A 38 11.46 -0.23 6.54
C ASP A 38 10.95 1.11 5.96
N PRO A 39 10.21 1.93 6.75
CA PRO A 39 9.61 3.16 6.24
C PRO A 39 10.64 4.22 5.82
N VAL A 40 11.82 4.24 6.45
CA VAL A 40 12.90 5.18 6.10
C VAL A 40 13.55 4.77 4.78
N ALA A 41 13.86 3.48 4.62
CA ALA A 41 14.42 2.93 3.38
C ALA A 41 13.43 3.06 2.21
N LEU A 42 12.15 2.77 2.44
CA LEU A 42 11.10 2.89 1.43
C LEU A 42 10.91 4.34 1.00
N HIS A 43 10.90 5.29 1.94
CA HIS A 43 10.82 6.72 1.59
C HIS A 43 11.98 7.16 0.70
N ALA A 44 13.22 6.78 1.01
CA ALA A 44 14.38 7.11 0.18
C ALA A 44 14.25 6.51 -1.23
N ARG A 45 13.78 5.26 -1.34
CA ARG A 45 13.55 4.58 -2.61
C ARG A 45 12.43 5.23 -3.42
N LEU A 46 11.30 5.55 -2.79
CA LEU A 46 10.19 6.28 -3.41
C LEU A 46 10.63 7.65 -3.89
N TYR A 47 11.47 8.35 -3.13
CA TYR A 47 12.01 9.64 -3.54
C TYR A 47 12.92 9.52 -4.76
N ALA A 48 13.73 8.45 -4.84
CA ALA A 48 14.55 8.17 -6.01
C ALA A 48 13.70 7.85 -7.24
N VAL A 49 12.73 6.94 -7.12
CA VAL A 49 11.84 6.53 -8.21
C VAL A 49 10.95 7.70 -8.66
N ALA A 50 10.40 8.48 -7.74
CA ALA A 50 9.52 9.61 -8.06
C ALA A 50 10.20 10.74 -8.87
N ARG A 51 11.53 10.74 -8.97
CA ARG A 51 12.26 11.70 -9.84
C ARG A 51 12.14 11.36 -11.31
N ASP A 52 12.13 10.07 -11.62
CA ASP A 52 12.15 9.53 -12.98
C ASP A 52 10.82 8.85 -13.36
N HIS A 53 9.84 8.85 -12.44
CA HIS A 53 8.52 8.26 -12.65
C HIS A 53 7.61 9.17 -13.48
N GLU A 54 6.89 8.57 -14.42
CA GLU A 54 5.83 9.20 -15.20
C GLU A 54 4.53 8.40 -14.99
N PRO A 55 3.43 9.01 -14.52
CA PRO A 55 3.22 10.45 -14.34
C PRO A 55 4.00 11.07 -13.15
N PRO A 56 4.34 12.37 -13.24
CA PRO A 56 5.06 13.05 -12.18
C PRO A 56 4.23 13.16 -10.92
N VAL A 57 4.82 12.77 -9.79
CA VAL A 57 4.17 12.82 -8.48
C VAL A 57 4.27 14.24 -7.92
N PHE A 58 3.22 15.04 -8.15
CA PHE A 58 3.16 16.44 -7.69
C PHE A 58 3.27 16.60 -6.18
N ARG A 59 2.70 15.66 -5.40
CA ARG A 59 2.85 15.63 -3.95
C ARG A 59 3.78 14.49 -3.55
N ARG A 60 5.04 14.83 -3.29
CA ARG A 60 5.98 13.82 -2.77
C ARG A 60 5.49 13.35 -1.39
N PRO A 61 5.40 12.04 -1.15
CA PRO A 61 5.02 11.53 0.15
C PRO A 61 6.09 11.94 1.17
N SER A 62 5.65 12.47 2.31
CA SER A 62 6.55 12.71 3.43
C SER A 62 6.85 11.39 4.14
N LEU A 63 7.94 11.35 4.91
CA LEU A 63 8.27 10.18 5.73
C LEU A 63 7.09 9.77 6.63
N ALA A 64 6.35 10.73 7.19
CA ALA A 64 5.18 10.46 8.02
C ALA A 64 4.05 9.76 7.24
N ALA A 65 3.83 10.11 5.97
CA ALA A 65 2.85 9.45 5.12
C ALA A 65 3.26 7.99 4.86
N VAL A 66 4.53 7.76 4.52
CA VAL A 66 5.07 6.41 4.30
C VAL A 66 4.97 5.56 5.57
N THR A 67 5.34 6.11 6.73
CA THR A 67 5.19 5.41 8.02
C THR A 67 3.73 5.06 8.31
N SER A 68 2.79 5.97 8.01
CA SER A 68 1.36 5.70 8.17
C SER A 68 0.89 4.56 7.25
N TRP A 69 1.35 4.53 6.00
CA TRP A 69 1.01 3.46 5.06
C TRP A 69 1.53 2.09 5.51
N VAL A 70 2.78 2.02 6.00
CA VAL A 70 3.37 0.79 6.55
C VAL A 70 2.60 0.33 7.79
N ALA A 71 2.24 1.24 8.69
CA ALA A 71 1.46 0.93 9.89
C ALA A 71 0.05 0.43 9.54
N GLN A 72 -0.64 1.09 8.61
CA GLN A 72 -1.96 0.63 8.12
C GLN A 72 -1.84 -0.74 7.44
N ALA A 73 -0.80 -0.98 6.65
CA ALA A 73 -0.58 -2.26 6.00
C ALA A 73 -0.38 -3.42 7.00
N ALA A 74 0.34 -3.16 8.10
CA ALA A 74 0.52 -4.13 9.18
C ALA A 74 -0.80 -4.45 9.89
N ASP A 75 -1.63 -3.44 10.16
CA ASP A 75 -2.96 -3.60 10.77
C ASP A 75 -3.91 -4.41 9.86
N VAL A 76 -3.98 -4.00 8.58
CA VAL A 76 -4.80 -4.64 7.55
C VAL A 76 -4.37 -6.09 7.31
N GLY A 77 -3.07 -6.38 7.26
CA GLY A 77 -2.53 -7.73 7.11
C GLY A 77 -2.84 -8.66 8.29
N SER A 78 -2.94 -8.11 9.51
CA SER A 78 -3.38 -8.86 10.68
C SER A 78 -4.90 -9.06 10.74
N ALA A 79 -5.68 -8.18 10.11
CA ALA A 79 -7.14 -8.17 10.21
C ALA A 79 -7.88 -9.04 9.17
N ASP A 80 -7.19 -9.57 8.15
CA ASP A 80 -7.82 -10.37 7.08
C ASP A 80 -8.22 -11.79 7.47
N VAL A 81 -7.65 -12.34 8.54
CA VAL A 81 -7.99 -13.70 8.98
C VAL A 81 -9.29 -13.72 9.81
N GLY A 82 -10.40 -13.20 9.30
CA GLY A 82 -11.68 -13.41 10.01
C GLY A 82 -12.95 -12.69 9.58
N SER A 83 -12.92 -11.72 8.65
CA SER A 83 -14.06 -10.78 8.56
C SER A 83 -15.04 -10.98 7.39
N ARG A 84 -14.94 -12.06 6.59
CA ARG A 84 -15.89 -12.29 5.48
C ARG A 84 -17.05 -13.26 5.74
N THR A 85 -17.24 -13.79 6.97
CA THR A 85 -18.33 -14.74 7.25
C THR A 85 -19.46 -14.23 8.17
N ARG A 86 -19.53 -12.94 8.53
CA ARG A 86 -20.65 -12.47 9.38
C ARG A 86 -21.29 -11.14 8.98
N ARG A 87 -22.00 -11.15 7.85
CA ARG A 87 -23.31 -10.49 7.72
C ARG A 87 -24.30 -11.58 7.28
N ASN A 88 -24.90 -12.36 8.19
CA ASN A 88 -26.21 -12.09 8.83
C ASN A 88 -27.19 -11.33 7.91
N ARG A 89 -28.47 -11.67 7.78
CA ARG A 89 -29.35 -12.81 8.09
C ARG A 89 -30.70 -12.43 7.43
N SER A 90 -31.45 -13.43 7.00
CA SER A 90 -32.88 -13.41 6.65
C SER A 90 -33.73 -12.25 7.19
N THR A 91 -34.56 -11.66 6.32
CA THR A 91 -36.05 -11.73 6.36
C THR A 91 -36.58 -11.61 4.95
#